data_AF-A0A2D8RHT1-F1
#
_entry.id   AF-A0A2D8RHT1-F1
#
_cell.length_a   1.000
_cell.length_b   1.000
_cell.length_c   1.000
_cell.angle_alpha   90.00
_cell.angle_beta   90.00
_cell.angle_gamma   90.00
#
_symmetry.space_group_name_H-M   'P 1'
#
loop_
_entity.id
_entity.type
_entity.pdbx_description
1 polymer ?
#
loop_
_entity_poly.entity_id
_entity_poly.type
_entity_poly.pdbx_seq_one_letter_code
_entity_poly.pdbx_strand_id
1 'polypeptide(L)'
;MNRPRLEIRLCRLLTVIGLILLVYAALVLASDWLPVDFWMSLSQLFSGQDRDAYYKIVEVGGRERYEVTALVLGFSLIVLAIMCRARVRT
;
A
#
# COMPACT_ATOMS: atom_id res chain seq x y z
N MET A 1 29.95 -9.80 13.12
CA MET A 1 28.98 -8.87 12.51
C MET A 1 28.15 -9.62 11.47
N ASN A 2 26.89 -9.98 11.78
CA ASN A 2 26.04 -10.89 10.99
C ASN A 2 25.39 -10.20 9.77
N ARG A 3 26.19 -9.82 8.77
CA ARG A 3 25.69 -9.22 7.50
C ARG A 3 24.53 -9.99 6.83
N PRO A 4 24.55 -11.33 6.67
CA PRO A 4 23.51 -12.02 5.89
C PRO A 4 22.13 -11.97 6.55
N ARG A 5 22.05 -11.88 7.89
CA ARG A 5 20.74 -11.78 8.59
C ARG A 5 20.09 -10.40 8.43
N LEU A 6 20.90 -9.35 8.24
CA LEU A 6 20.40 -7.99 8.09
C LEU A 6 19.82 -7.77 6.69
N GLU A 7 20.50 -8.29 5.66
CA GLU A 7 20.06 -8.20 4.26
C GLU A 7 18.73 -8.94 4.03
N ILE A 8 18.55 -10.14 4.60
CA ILE A 8 17.28 -10.89 4.48
C ILE A 8 16.11 -10.12 5.12
N ARG A 9 16.34 -9.49 6.28
CA ARG A 9 15.31 -8.67 6.95
C ARG A 9 14.97 -7.44 6.12
N LEU A 10 15.98 -6.80 5.53
CA LEU A 10 15.79 -5.65 4.65
C LEU A 10 14.97 -6.02 3.40
N CYS A 11 15.31 -7.12 2.70
CA CYS A 11 14.56 -7.52 1.51
C CYS A 11 13.08 -7.84 1.85
N ARG A 12 12.80 -8.47 3.00
CA ARG A 12 11.41 -8.71 3.45
C ARG A 12 10.68 -7.40 3.71
N LEU A 13 11.32 -6.47 4.40
CA LEU A 13 10.74 -5.18 4.75
C LEU A 13 10.39 -4.36 3.49
N LEU A 14 11.30 -4.34 2.51
CA LEU A 14 11.06 -3.72 1.20
C LEU A 14 9.89 -4.36 0.44
N THR A 15 9.76 -5.69 0.50
CA THR A 15 8.64 -6.41 -0.13
C THR A 15 7.30 -5.99 0.51
N VAL A 16 7.26 -5.90 1.84
CA VAL A 16 6.05 -5.53 2.59
C VAL A 16 5.64 -4.08 2.29
N ILE A 17 6.59 -3.14 2.33
CA ILE A 17 6.31 -1.73 2.00
C ILE A 17 5.84 -1.59 0.55
N GLY A 18 6.50 -2.27 -0.39
CA GLY A 18 6.09 -2.26 -1.80
C GLY A 18 4.68 -2.79 -2.02
N LEU A 19 4.31 -3.88 -1.34
CA LEU A 19 2.95 -4.43 -1.37
C LEU A 19 1.92 -3.45 -0.78
N ILE A 20 2.22 -2.81 0.36
CA ILE A 20 1.33 -1.81 0.97
C ILE A 20 1.07 -0.66 0.01
N LEU A 21 2.12 -0.16 -0.68
CA LEU A 21 1.99 0.92 -1.65
C LEU A 21 1.16 0.53 -2.88
N LEU A 22 1.33 -0.70 -3.38
CA LEU A 22 0.50 -1.21 -4.49
C LEU A 22 -0.96 -1.37 -4.07
N VAL A 23 -1.21 -1.93 -2.89
CA VAL A 23 -2.56 -2.07 -2.34
C VAL A 23 -3.20 -0.69 -2.16
N TYR A 24 -2.47 0.27 -1.60
CA TYR A 24 -2.93 1.65 -1.48
C TYR A 24 -3.28 2.26 -2.84
N ALA A 25 -2.38 2.17 -3.82
CA ALA A 25 -2.63 2.71 -5.17
C ALA A 25 -3.85 2.05 -5.84
N ALA A 26 -4.03 0.74 -5.68
CA ALA A 26 -5.19 0.02 -6.17
C ALA A 26 -6.49 0.47 -5.48
N LEU A 27 -6.46 0.65 -4.15
CA LEU A 27 -7.59 1.19 -3.38
C LEU A 27 -7.96 2.61 -3.80
N VAL A 28 -6.98 3.46 -4.09
CA VAL A 28 -7.25 4.84 -4.53
C VAL A 28 -7.84 4.87 -5.94
N LEU A 29 -7.30 4.07 -6.88
CA LEU A 29 -7.86 3.94 -8.23
C LEU A 29 -9.28 3.36 -8.21
N ALA A 30 -9.53 2.39 -7.33
CA ALA A 30 -10.86 1.81 -7.15
C ALA A 30 -11.79 2.69 -6.29
N SER A 31 -11.27 3.73 -5.61
CA SER A 31 -12.03 4.52 -4.64
C SER A 31 -13.27 5.16 -5.23
N ASP A 32 -13.18 5.67 -6.46
CA ASP A 32 -14.33 6.27 -7.15
C ASP A 32 -15.43 5.26 -7.46
N TRP A 33 -15.06 4.00 -7.65
CA TRP A 33 -15.98 2.93 -8.05
C TRP A 33 -16.54 2.18 -6.84
N LEU A 34 -15.85 2.26 -5.69
CA LEU A 34 -16.26 1.62 -4.47
C LEU A 34 -17.38 2.40 -3.77
N PRO A 35 -18.48 1.73 -3.39
CA PRO A 35 -19.60 2.35 -2.69
C PRO A 35 -19.17 2.84 -1.30
N VAL A 36 -19.90 3.82 -0.77
CA VAL A 36 -19.65 4.40 0.56
C VAL A 36 -19.71 3.31 1.66
N ASP A 37 -20.59 2.31 1.50
CA ASP A 37 -20.76 1.19 2.44
C ASP A 37 -19.49 0.33 2.58
N PHE A 38 -18.71 0.20 1.49
CA PHE A 38 -17.42 -0.50 1.54
C PHE A 38 -16.43 0.24 2.45
N TRP A 39 -16.37 1.57 2.34
CA TRP A 39 -15.48 2.38 3.17
C TRP A 39 -15.94 2.42 4.63
N MET A 40 -17.25 2.44 4.86
CA MET A 40 -17.84 2.35 6.20
C MET A 40 -17.47 1.02 6.87
N SER A 41 -17.71 -0.11 6.21
CA SER A 41 -17.36 -1.44 6.73
C SER A 41 -15.85 -1.61 6.95
N LEU A 42 -15.01 -1.11 6.04
CA LEU A 42 -13.56 -1.10 6.21
C LEU A 42 -13.14 -0.29 7.45
N SER A 43 -13.74 0.88 7.66
CA SER A 43 -13.44 1.73 8.82
C SER A 43 -13.84 1.07 10.14
N GLN A 44 -15.01 0.42 10.18
CA GLN A 44 -15.51 -0.33 11.34
C GLN A 44 -14.59 -1.50 11.72
N LEU A 45 -13.98 -2.16 10.72
CA LEU A 45 -13.04 -3.26 10.92
C LEU A 45 -11.79 -2.82 11.73
N PHE A 46 -11.37 -1.56 11.56
CA PHE A 46 -10.22 -0.99 12.26
C PHE A 46 -10.60 -0.22 13.53
N SER A 47 -11.79 0.37 13.61
CA SER A 47 -12.22 1.18 14.75
C SER A 47 -12.90 0.38 15.85
N GLY A 48 -13.42 -0.83 15.58
CA GLY A 48 -14.13 -1.66 16.56
C GLY A 48 -15.38 -0.99 17.16
N GLN A 49 -15.85 0.10 16.54
CA GLN A 49 -17.00 0.90 16.95
C GLN A 49 -17.91 1.11 15.75
N ASP A 50 -19.20 0.80 15.94
CA ASP A 50 -20.27 1.22 15.04
C ASP A 50 -20.34 2.75 15.08
N ARG A 51 -19.85 3.40 14.01
CA ARG A 51 -20.08 4.84 13.80
C ARG A 51 -21.34 5.01 12.98
N ASP A 52 -22.26 5.84 13.46
CA ASP A 52 -23.60 6.03 12.89
C ASP A 52 -23.62 6.71 11.50
N ALA A 53 -22.51 7.33 11.04
CA ALA A 53 -22.42 7.89 9.70
C ALA A 53 -20.97 8.01 9.19
N TYR A 54 -20.70 7.44 8.01
CA TYR A 54 -19.46 7.67 7.26
C TYR A 54 -19.73 8.63 6.09
N TYR A 55 -19.05 9.79 6.08
CA TYR A 55 -19.14 10.76 4.98
C TYR A 55 -17.92 10.63 4.08
N LYS A 56 -18.14 10.20 2.83
CA LYS A 56 -17.09 10.18 1.79
C LYS A 56 -16.92 11.59 1.24
N ILE A 57 -15.86 12.28 1.64
CA ILE A 57 -15.48 13.57 1.06
C ILE A 57 -14.79 13.28 -0.28
N VAL A 58 -15.45 13.64 -1.39
CA VAL A 58 -14.88 13.54 -2.74
C VAL A 58 -14.45 14.93 -3.18
N GLU A 59 -13.15 15.15 -3.35
CA GLU A 59 -12.67 16.41 -3.93
C GLU A 59 -13.06 16.47 -5.40
N VAL A 60 -13.78 17.53 -5.78
CA VAL A 60 -14.30 17.72 -7.15
C VAL A 60 -13.24 18.34 -8.09
N GLY A 61 -12.05 18.67 -7.58
CA GLY A 61 -11.01 19.30 -8.37
C GLY A 61 -9.61 18.98 -7.85
N GLY A 62 -8.77 18.43 -8.72
CA GLY A 62 -7.36 18.18 -8.44
C GLY A 62 -7.06 16.76 -8.02
N ARG A 63 -7.29 15.78 -8.91
CA ARG A 63 -6.73 14.43 -8.76
C ARG A 63 -5.21 14.51 -8.93
N GLU A 64 -4.52 14.92 -7.87
CA GLU A 64 -3.08 15.12 -7.90
C GLU A 64 -2.35 13.78 -8.15
N ARG A 65 -1.23 13.85 -8.86
CA ARG A 65 -0.45 12.72 -9.43
C ARG A 65 0.18 11.75 -8.40
N TYR A 66 -0.30 11.76 -7.16
CA TYR A 66 0.21 10.91 -6.08
C TYR A 66 -0.14 9.44 -6.29
N GLU A 67 -1.27 9.13 -6.93
CA GLU A 67 -1.69 7.76 -7.25
C GLU A 67 -0.65 7.03 -8.10
N VAL A 68 -0.21 7.68 -9.18
CA VAL A 68 0.78 7.16 -10.11
C VAL A 68 2.15 7.03 -9.45
N THR A 69 2.51 8.02 -8.61
CA THR A 69 3.77 8.02 -7.88
C THR A 69 3.85 6.84 -6.91
N ALA A 70 2.78 6.58 -6.14
CA ALA A 70 2.72 5.46 -5.21
C ALA A 70 2.81 4.10 -5.92
N LEU A 71 2.18 3.97 -7.09
CA LEU A 71 2.20 2.75 -7.88
C LEU A 71 3.61 2.46 -8.44
N VAL A 72 4.28 3.46 -8.99
CA VAL A 72 5.66 3.35 -9.50
C VAL A 72 6.64 3.05 -8.36
N LEU A 73 6.49 3.70 -7.21
CA LEU A 73 7.34 3.46 -6.04
C LEU A 73 7.15 2.04 -5.50
N GLY A 74 5.90 1.59 -5.36
CA GLY A 74 5.55 0.25 -4.90
C GLY A 74 6.13 -0.84 -5.81
N PHE A 75 5.99 -0.69 -7.13
CA PHE A 75 6.57 -1.63 -8.10
C PHE A 75 8.10 -1.65 -8.01
N SER A 76 8.75 -0.48 -7.96
CA SER A 76 10.20 -0.36 -7.86
C SER A 76 10.76 -1.05 -6.60
N LEU A 77 10.07 -0.92 -5.46
CA LEU A 77 10.45 -1.57 -4.21
C LEU A 77 10.32 -3.10 -4.28
N ILE A 78 9.31 -3.63 -4.96
CA ILE A 78 9.17 -5.07 -5.16
C ILE A 78 10.28 -5.61 -6.06
N VAL A 79 10.57 -4.93 -7.17
CA VAL A 79 11.68 -5.31 -8.07
C VAL A 79 13.01 -5.31 -7.31
N LEU A 80 13.26 -4.26 -6.53
CA LEU A 80 14.46 -4.15 -5.71
C LEU A 80 14.53 -5.27 -4.65
N ALA A 81 13.40 -5.63 -4.02
CA ALA A 81 13.33 -6.72 -3.06
C ALA A 81 13.60 -8.09 -3.69
N ILE A 82 13.15 -8.33 -4.92
CA ILE A 82 13.42 -9.56 -5.68
C ILE A 82 14.92 -9.64 -6.03
N MET A 83 15.50 -8.55 -6.52
CA MET A 83 16.94 -8.47 -6.81
C MET A 83 17.79 -8.67 -5.54
N CYS A 84 17.38 -8.07 -4.42
CA CYS A 84 17.99 -8.25 -3.10
C CYS A 84 17.98 -9.73 -2.69
N ARG A 85 16.84 -10.43 -2.85
CA ARG A 85 16.75 -11.88 -2.57
C ARG A 85 17.63 -12.72 -3.49
N ALA A 86 17.71 -12.38 -4.79
CA ALA A 86 18.56 -13.10 -5.74
C ALA A 86 20.05 -12.98 -5.35
N ARG A 87 20.50 -11.79 -4.95
CA ARG A 87 21.88 -11.52 -4.53
C ARG A 87 22.27 -12.19 -3.22
N VAL A 88 21.34 -12.34 -2.28
CA VAL A 88 21.60 -13.04 -1.01
C VAL A 88 21.72 -14.57 -1.20
N ARG A 89 21.23 -15.10 -2.32
CA ARG A 89 21.21 -16.54 -2.62
C ARG A 89 22.45 -17.04 -3.36
N THR A 90 23.18 -16.14 -4.00
CA THR A 90 24.47 -16.39 -4.69
C THR A 90 25.64 -16.20 -3.73
#